data_AF-A0A811LP55-F1
#
_entry.id   AF-A0A811LP55-F1
#
_cell.length_a   1.000
_cell.length_b   1.000
_cell.length_c   1.000
_cell.angle_alpha   90.00
_cell.angle_beta   90.00
_cell.angle_gamma   90.00
#
_symmetry.space_group_name_H-M   'P 1'
#
loop_
_entity.id
_entity.type
_entity.pdbx_description
1 polymer ?
#
loop_
_entity_poly.entity_id
_entity_poly.type
_entity_poly.pdbx_seq_one_letter_code
_entity_poly.pdbx_strand_id
1 'polypeptide(L)'
;MDKDTQEVNAELKLRYLSFLNSIRDKEVDVQLCDNIAVKGNFIGMQRNGEHFLLKPLTTPTGQLDSGVIRTKDTSEMDVVGVLKVYKWLADSYMVDFFVEDNWQKLQKSWRDYFDTFSDEDVVVFVRHLLNPASSTWPNLSSPPPLSLISLKNVAFSLSVPFFKPVESLKELATHFEIDTDKNFTDVCVELDSKKRLKIKDKKIHEIGRILDLTTLVIESAKAKKEEIDEVVDVGAGLGHLSRVLSMYLDKKVRTIEGDEQLVHRALTIDAKVSKGEMEMPDRISAYIKSEEEIQQTQNALLIGCHTCGDLAPTIIRHYKNNTSAKALVHFGCCYHKMNGGLDKPFRVETKEPFKPAEDGFPLNKKYSEVEISYMARELACFSYGQFVDKIGENENQFYVNGSRAALEYLIVNILGKRDWRHSKMVGVKNGHLMDFWEYASKTAKHNPQVIQLLEENKLDNDINKQINQLLSVSRTQVPVFYALRLLIAPLIETVILYDRQEYLKEHGITSKLIPLFNPNISPRNTALISIK
;
A
#
# COMPACT_ATOMS: atom_id res chain seq x y z
N MET A 1 -13.00 34.98 -1.09
CA MET A 1 -12.08 34.08 -1.81
C MET A 1 -10.88 34.93 -2.20
N ASP A 2 -9.68 34.48 -1.86
CA ASP A 2 -8.44 35.16 -2.27
C ASP A 2 -8.34 35.22 -3.81
N LYS A 3 -7.77 36.31 -4.34
CA LYS A 3 -7.65 36.58 -5.78
C LYS A 3 -6.87 35.46 -6.49
N ASP A 4 -5.83 34.95 -5.84
CA ASP A 4 -5.00 33.85 -6.36
C ASP A 4 -5.81 32.54 -6.47
N THR A 5 -6.69 32.26 -5.49
CA THR A 5 -7.59 31.10 -5.54
C THR A 5 -8.62 31.23 -6.67
N GLN A 6 -9.08 32.45 -6.97
CA GLN A 6 -10.02 32.69 -8.07
C GLN A 6 -9.36 32.47 -9.43
N GLU A 7 -8.11 32.92 -9.61
CA GLU A 7 -7.34 32.72 -10.83
C GLU A 7 -7.05 31.23 -11.09
N VAL A 8 -6.61 30.49 -10.06
CA VAL A 8 -6.41 29.03 -10.17
C VAL A 8 -7.72 28.32 -10.55
N ASN A 9 -8.84 28.64 -9.90
CA ASN A 9 -10.13 28.03 -10.21
C ASN A 9 -10.62 28.34 -11.63
N ALA A 10 -10.39 29.56 -12.12
CA ALA A 10 -10.74 29.95 -13.48
C ALA A 10 -9.95 29.14 -14.51
N GLU A 11 -8.64 28.98 -14.29
CA GLU A 11 -7.76 28.21 -15.17
C GLU A 11 -8.10 26.70 -15.15
N LEU A 12 -8.39 26.12 -13.99
CA LEU A 12 -8.89 24.74 -13.89
C LEU A 12 -10.21 24.54 -14.65
N LYS A 13 -11.12 25.52 -14.55
CA LYS A 13 -12.39 25.46 -15.30
C LYS A 13 -12.17 25.58 -16.80
N LEU A 14 -11.24 26.43 -17.24
CA LEU A 14 -10.87 26.59 -18.65
C LEU A 14 -10.29 25.29 -19.22
N ARG A 15 -9.40 24.62 -18.48
CA ARG A 15 -8.84 23.32 -18.88
C ARG A 15 -9.90 22.25 -19.02
N TYR A 16 -10.85 22.18 -18.08
CA TYR A 16 -11.98 21.26 -18.17
C TYR A 16 -12.83 21.51 -19.42
N LEU A 17 -13.20 22.76 -19.68
CA LEU A 17 -13.97 23.12 -20.87
C LEU A 17 -13.20 22.83 -22.16
N SER A 18 -11.88 23.05 -22.16
CA SER A 18 -10.99 22.73 -23.28
C SER A 18 -10.92 21.23 -23.53
N PHE A 19 -10.88 20.40 -22.48
CA PHE A 19 -10.96 18.95 -22.60
C PHE A 19 -12.27 18.53 -23.26
N LEU A 20 -13.42 19.01 -22.76
CA LEU A 20 -14.74 18.69 -23.34
C LEU A 20 -14.81 19.09 -24.82
N ASN A 21 -14.22 20.23 -25.18
CA ASN A 21 -14.16 20.65 -26.57
C ASN A 21 -13.23 19.77 -27.41
N SER A 22 -12.14 19.25 -26.84
CA SER A 22 -11.18 18.39 -27.54
C SER A 22 -11.68 16.97 -27.81
N ILE A 23 -12.70 16.52 -27.07
CA ILE A 23 -13.39 15.25 -27.30
C ILE A 23 -14.68 15.41 -28.11
N ARG A 24 -15.03 16.65 -28.50
CA ARG A 24 -16.19 16.91 -29.33
C ARG A 24 -16.08 16.17 -30.66
N ASP A 25 -17.17 15.53 -31.06
CA ASP A 25 -17.35 14.72 -32.26
C ASP A 25 -16.39 13.51 -32.34
N LYS A 26 -15.69 13.16 -31.24
CA LYS A 26 -14.90 11.92 -31.14
C LYS A 26 -15.74 10.80 -30.56
N GLU A 27 -15.54 9.60 -31.07
CA GLU A 27 -16.13 8.38 -30.51
C GLU A 27 -15.64 8.16 -29.09
N VAL A 28 -16.58 7.91 -28.18
CA VAL A 28 -16.32 7.54 -26.80
C VAL A 28 -17.05 6.25 -26.46
N ASP A 29 -16.35 5.39 -25.73
CA ASP A 29 -16.93 4.22 -25.09
C ASP A 29 -17.32 4.61 -23.67
N VAL A 30 -18.60 4.44 -23.35
CA VAL A 30 -19.17 4.77 -22.05
C VAL A 30 -19.71 3.51 -21.42
N GLN A 31 -19.21 3.21 -20.24
CA GLN A 31 -19.76 2.15 -19.41
C GLN A 31 -20.89 2.74 -18.56
N LEU A 32 -22.09 2.16 -18.65
CA LEU A 32 -23.24 2.50 -17.83
C LEU A 32 -23.31 1.59 -16.59
N CYS A 33 -24.13 2.00 -15.62
CA CYS A 33 -24.63 1.12 -14.57
C CYS A 33 -25.20 -0.17 -15.20
N ASP A 34 -25.20 -1.27 -14.43
CA ASP A 34 -25.63 -2.61 -14.88
C ASP A 34 -24.75 -3.25 -15.97
N ASN A 35 -23.47 -2.84 -16.06
CA ASN A 35 -22.48 -3.39 -16.99
C ASN A 35 -22.85 -3.23 -18.49
N ILE A 36 -23.65 -2.22 -18.84
CA ILE A 36 -24.02 -1.94 -20.22
C ILE A 36 -22.97 -1.01 -20.84
N ALA A 37 -22.27 -1.48 -21.87
CA ALA A 37 -21.37 -0.64 -22.66
C ALA A 37 -22.15 0.03 -23.81
N VAL A 38 -22.00 1.35 -23.94
CA VAL A 38 -22.56 2.13 -25.05
C VAL A 38 -21.46 2.93 -25.76
N LYS A 39 -21.66 3.21 -27.04
CA LYS A 39 -20.69 3.95 -27.86
C LYS A 39 -21.34 5.12 -28.57
N GLY A 40 -20.58 6.16 -28.88
CA GLY A 40 -21.06 7.23 -29.74
C GLY A 40 -20.14 8.43 -29.77
N ASN A 41 -20.37 9.37 -30.68
CA ASN A 41 -19.56 10.59 -30.71
C ASN A 41 -20.03 11.56 -29.63
N PHE A 42 -19.11 12.03 -28.79
CA PHE A 42 -19.42 13.00 -27.76
C PHE A 42 -19.76 14.36 -28.38
N ILE A 43 -20.98 14.85 -28.17
CA ILE A 43 -21.42 16.14 -28.74
C ILE A 43 -21.23 17.29 -27.76
N GLY A 44 -21.46 17.03 -26.47
CA GLY A 44 -21.37 18.04 -25.44
C GLY A 44 -21.97 17.58 -24.12
N MET A 45 -21.79 18.41 -23.10
CA MET A 45 -22.23 18.12 -21.74
C MET A 45 -22.83 19.38 -21.09
N GLN A 46 -23.83 19.19 -20.25
CA GLN A 46 -24.46 20.25 -19.48
C GLN A 46 -23.41 20.95 -18.58
N ARG A 47 -23.57 22.26 -18.36
CA ARG A 47 -22.60 23.08 -17.61
C ARG A 47 -22.31 22.57 -16.18
N ASN A 48 -23.30 21.95 -15.56
CA ASN A 48 -23.22 21.33 -14.23
C ASN A 48 -22.63 19.90 -14.25
N GLY A 49 -22.40 19.33 -15.43
CA GLY A 49 -21.82 18.00 -15.60
C GLY A 49 -22.78 16.84 -15.37
N GLU A 50 -24.09 17.08 -15.23
CA GLU A 50 -25.05 16.02 -14.91
C GLU A 50 -25.46 15.16 -16.11
N HIS A 51 -25.30 15.69 -17.33
CA HIS A 51 -25.75 15.04 -18.56
C HIS A 51 -24.78 15.29 -19.70
N PHE A 52 -24.51 14.29 -20.53
CA PHE A 52 -23.81 14.44 -21.79
C PHE A 52 -24.53 13.74 -22.94
N LEU A 53 -24.27 14.20 -24.17
CA LEU A 53 -24.94 13.77 -25.38
C LEU A 53 -23.99 12.97 -26.26
N LEU A 54 -24.42 11.78 -26.70
CA LEU A 54 -23.75 10.97 -27.72
C LEU A 54 -24.56 10.94 -29.02
N LYS A 55 -23.88 10.97 -30.17
CA LYS A 55 -24.51 10.88 -31.50
C LYS A 55 -23.62 10.17 -32.54
N PRO A 56 -24.09 9.06 -33.16
CA PRO A 56 -25.22 8.24 -32.72
C PRO A 56 -24.91 7.57 -31.38
N LEU A 57 -25.93 7.10 -30.66
CA LEU A 57 -25.77 6.28 -29.46
C LEU A 57 -25.97 4.80 -29.82
N THR A 58 -24.90 4.02 -29.79
CA THR A 58 -24.91 2.58 -30.03
C THR A 58 -24.98 1.83 -28.71
N THR A 59 -25.92 0.88 -28.59
CA THR A 59 -26.14 0.02 -27.43
C THR A 59 -26.07 -1.46 -27.85
N PRO A 60 -25.99 -2.42 -26.92
CA PRO A 60 -25.96 -3.84 -27.26
C PRO A 60 -27.21 -4.34 -28.03
N THR A 61 -28.33 -3.64 -27.91
CA THR A 61 -29.61 -4.02 -28.53
C THR A 61 -29.96 -3.21 -29.78
N GLY A 62 -29.16 -2.19 -30.12
CA GLY A 62 -29.40 -1.36 -31.30
C GLY A 62 -28.79 0.04 -31.22
N GLN A 63 -29.01 0.83 -32.27
CA GLN A 63 -28.47 2.19 -32.42
C GLN A 63 -29.60 3.22 -32.41
N LEU A 64 -29.39 4.31 -31.67
CA LEU A 64 -30.24 5.49 -31.65
C LEU A 64 -29.55 6.64 -32.37
N ASP A 65 -30.32 7.51 -33.03
CA ASP A 65 -29.80 8.70 -33.72
C ASP A 65 -29.06 9.66 -32.79
N SER A 66 -29.46 9.70 -31.52
CA SER A 66 -28.77 10.42 -30.44
C SER A 66 -29.26 9.92 -29.09
N GLY A 67 -28.46 10.11 -28.03
CA GLY A 67 -28.88 9.78 -26.67
C GLY A 67 -28.22 10.67 -25.62
N VAL A 68 -29.02 11.14 -24.68
CA VAL A 68 -28.55 11.87 -23.49
C VAL A 68 -28.32 10.86 -22.37
N ILE A 69 -27.10 10.82 -21.85
CA ILE A 69 -26.70 9.96 -20.75
C ILE A 69 -26.54 10.85 -19.51
N ARG A 70 -27.18 10.46 -18.40
CA ARG A 70 -26.94 11.12 -17.11
C ARG A 70 -25.60 10.62 -16.60
N THR A 71 -24.74 11.49 -16.10
CA THR A 71 -23.44 11.11 -15.54
C THR A 71 -23.60 10.10 -14.41
N LYS A 72 -24.68 10.21 -13.62
CA LYS A 72 -25.03 9.23 -12.57
C LYS A 72 -25.44 7.83 -13.08
N ASP A 73 -25.74 7.71 -14.37
CA ASP A 73 -26.03 6.42 -15.01
C ASP A 73 -24.75 5.81 -15.62
N THR A 74 -23.63 6.54 -15.62
CA THR A 74 -22.33 5.96 -16.00
C THR A 74 -21.76 5.18 -14.84
N SER A 75 -21.09 4.06 -15.11
CA SER A 75 -20.36 3.35 -14.08
C SER A 75 -19.24 4.25 -13.58
N GLU A 76 -19.22 4.53 -12.29
CA GLU A 76 -18.06 5.17 -11.68
C GLU A 76 -16.82 4.31 -11.92
N MET A 77 -15.68 4.95 -12.19
CA MET A 77 -14.43 4.24 -12.27
C MET A 77 -14.14 3.66 -10.88
N ASP A 78 -14.25 2.36 -10.72
CA ASP A 78 -13.93 1.69 -9.47
C ASP A 78 -12.40 1.52 -9.32
N VAL A 79 -11.98 1.05 -8.14
CA VAL A 79 -10.55 0.84 -7.85
C VAL A 79 -9.86 -0.05 -8.89
N VAL A 80 -10.57 -1.05 -9.44
CA VAL A 80 -10.04 -1.96 -10.46
C VAL A 80 -9.85 -1.24 -11.79
N GLY A 81 -10.81 -0.40 -12.19
CA GLY A 81 -10.73 0.45 -13.37
C GLY A 81 -9.52 1.39 -13.34
N VAL A 82 -9.27 2.05 -12.20
CA VAL A 82 -8.10 2.91 -12.03
C VAL A 82 -6.80 2.10 -12.17
N LEU A 83 -6.72 0.96 -11.48
CA LEU A 83 -5.53 0.12 -11.53
C LEU A 83 -5.29 -0.43 -12.94
N LYS A 84 -6.32 -0.74 -13.72
CA LYS A 84 -6.14 -1.13 -15.13
C LYS A 84 -5.45 -0.04 -15.96
N VAL A 85 -5.81 1.23 -15.76
CA VAL A 85 -5.21 2.37 -16.48
C VAL A 85 -3.77 2.65 -16.01
N TYR A 86 -3.53 2.59 -14.70
CA TYR A 86 -2.25 2.99 -14.09
C TYR A 86 -1.37 1.79 -13.65
N LYS A 87 -1.69 0.57 -14.09
CA LYS A 87 -0.93 -0.66 -13.78
C LYS A 87 0.54 -0.51 -14.11
N TRP A 88 0.85 0.06 -15.28
CA TRP A 88 2.23 0.28 -15.73
C TRP A 88 3.05 1.12 -14.74
N LEU A 89 2.41 2.08 -14.05
CA LEU A 89 3.07 2.93 -13.06
C LEU A 89 3.35 2.15 -11.77
N ALA A 90 2.40 1.34 -11.32
CA ALA A 90 2.60 0.44 -10.18
C ALA A 90 3.71 -0.60 -10.44
N ASP A 91 3.71 -1.17 -11.65
CA ASP A 91 4.60 -2.24 -12.09
C ASP A 91 6.03 -1.76 -12.45
N SER A 92 6.25 -0.45 -12.55
CA SER A 92 7.56 0.13 -12.86
C SER A 92 8.56 -0.02 -11.71
N TYR A 93 9.77 -0.52 -11.96
CA TYR A 93 10.82 -0.61 -10.94
C TYR A 93 11.69 0.65 -10.90
N MET A 94 11.95 1.20 -9.71
CA MET A 94 12.73 2.45 -9.61
C MET A 94 14.19 2.29 -10.06
N VAL A 95 14.78 1.11 -9.88
CA VAL A 95 16.16 0.86 -10.33
C VAL A 95 16.25 0.86 -11.86
N ASP A 96 15.16 0.48 -12.53
CA ASP A 96 15.06 0.50 -13.99
C ASP A 96 14.60 1.85 -14.56
N PHE A 97 14.56 2.92 -13.75
CA PHE A 97 14.00 4.21 -14.16
C PHE A 97 14.53 4.71 -15.51
N PHE A 98 15.85 4.63 -15.71
CA PHE A 98 16.50 5.00 -16.97
C PHE A 98 16.54 3.85 -17.99
N VAL A 99 16.69 2.61 -17.54
CA VAL A 99 16.76 1.42 -18.42
C VAL A 99 15.49 1.27 -19.24
N GLU A 100 14.35 1.50 -18.61
CA GLU A 100 13.01 1.34 -19.17
C GLU A 100 12.37 2.67 -19.61
N ASP A 101 13.15 3.75 -19.59
CA ASP A 101 12.72 5.11 -19.93
C ASP A 101 11.38 5.51 -19.29
N ASN A 102 11.27 5.26 -17.98
CA ASN A 102 10.00 5.36 -17.26
C ASN A 102 9.42 6.78 -17.28
N TRP A 103 10.26 7.82 -17.41
CA TRP A 103 9.81 9.20 -17.56
C TRP A 103 9.02 9.42 -18.85
N GLN A 104 9.46 8.85 -19.98
CA GLN A 104 8.80 9.02 -21.27
C GLN A 104 7.45 8.30 -21.37
N LYS A 105 7.19 7.33 -20.48
CA LYS A 105 5.87 6.67 -20.35
C LYS A 105 4.79 7.58 -19.77
N LEU A 106 5.16 8.68 -19.09
CA LEU A 106 4.20 9.67 -18.60
C LEU A 106 3.45 10.33 -19.77
N GLN A 107 2.33 10.98 -19.47
CA GLN A 107 1.66 11.82 -20.47
C GLN A 107 2.52 13.06 -20.75
N LYS A 108 2.58 13.53 -22.01
CA LYS A 108 3.37 14.71 -22.38
C LYS A 108 3.01 15.93 -21.52
N SER A 109 1.72 16.14 -21.26
CA SER A 109 1.24 17.24 -20.41
C SER A 109 1.76 17.17 -18.96
N TRP A 110 2.05 15.98 -18.44
CA TRP A 110 2.63 15.82 -17.10
C TRP A 110 4.13 16.13 -17.14
N ARG A 111 4.85 15.64 -18.16
CA ARG A 111 6.26 15.99 -18.33
C ARG A 111 6.45 17.50 -18.52
N ASP A 112 5.70 18.11 -19.44
CA ASP A 112 5.75 19.55 -19.69
C ASP A 112 5.51 20.36 -18.41
N TYR A 113 4.65 19.85 -17.51
CA TYR A 113 4.38 20.46 -16.21
C TYR A 113 5.54 20.28 -15.22
N PHE A 114 6.10 19.07 -15.11
CA PHE A 114 7.19 18.79 -14.18
C PHE A 114 8.54 19.35 -14.63
N ASP A 115 8.73 19.54 -15.94
CA ASP A 115 9.94 20.12 -16.52
C ASP A 115 10.10 21.61 -16.13
N THR A 116 9.07 22.25 -15.56
CA THR A 116 9.16 23.61 -15.00
C THR A 116 9.61 23.65 -13.55
N PHE A 117 9.77 22.52 -12.87
CA PHE A 117 9.99 22.47 -11.43
C PHE A 117 11.45 22.75 -11.05
N SER A 118 11.66 23.57 -10.02
CA SER A 118 12.90 23.56 -9.23
C SER A 118 12.94 22.39 -8.24
N ASP A 119 14.09 22.20 -7.57
CA ASP A 119 14.22 21.21 -6.50
C ASP A 119 13.23 21.51 -5.34
N GLU A 120 12.97 22.78 -5.03
CA GLU A 120 11.97 23.19 -4.04
C GLU A 120 10.54 22.90 -4.49
N ASP A 121 10.22 23.14 -5.77
CA ASP A 121 8.90 22.85 -6.34
C ASP A 121 8.57 21.37 -6.23
N VAL A 122 9.55 20.48 -6.40
CA VAL A 122 9.39 19.03 -6.21
C VAL A 122 8.95 18.72 -4.78
N VAL A 123 9.60 19.32 -3.77
CA VAL A 123 9.25 19.09 -2.36
C VAL A 123 7.82 19.55 -2.08
N VAL A 124 7.45 20.74 -2.54
CA VAL A 124 6.11 21.32 -2.38
C VAL A 124 5.06 20.45 -3.10
N PHE A 125 5.33 20.08 -4.35
CA PHE A 125 4.45 19.24 -5.16
C PHE A 125 4.23 17.88 -4.52
N VAL A 126 5.29 17.16 -4.12
CA VAL A 126 5.16 15.82 -3.54
C VAL A 126 4.36 15.88 -2.25
N ARG A 127 4.66 16.82 -1.33
CA ARG A 127 3.89 16.99 -0.09
C ARG A 127 2.41 17.24 -0.38
N HIS A 128 2.09 18.02 -1.41
CA HIS A 128 0.71 18.30 -1.78
C HIS A 128 0.03 17.11 -2.49
N LEU A 129 0.65 16.53 -3.52
CA LEU A 129 0.13 15.41 -4.31
C LEU A 129 -0.30 14.28 -3.40
N LEU A 130 0.57 14.00 -2.44
CA LEU A 130 0.40 12.91 -1.54
C LEU A 130 -0.59 13.29 -0.42
N ASN A 131 -0.80 14.55 -0.03
CA ASN A 131 -1.65 14.88 1.13
C ASN A 131 -3.16 14.80 0.79
N PRO A 132 -3.93 13.86 1.40
CA PRO A 132 -5.36 13.67 1.14
C PRO A 132 -6.24 14.84 1.60
N ALA A 133 -5.80 15.63 2.60
CA ALA A 133 -6.55 16.77 3.12
C ALA A 133 -6.36 18.03 2.27
N SER A 134 -5.42 18.03 1.32
CA SER A 134 -5.09 19.20 0.53
C SER A 134 -5.96 19.31 -0.73
N SER A 135 -6.87 20.30 -0.72
CA SER A 135 -7.78 20.59 -1.84
C SER A 135 -7.27 21.70 -2.75
N THR A 136 -6.56 22.69 -2.19
CA THR A 136 -5.99 23.81 -2.95
C THR A 136 -4.57 23.49 -3.39
N TRP A 137 -4.34 23.43 -4.70
CA TRP A 137 -3.01 23.23 -5.25
C TRP A 137 -2.09 24.41 -4.89
N PRO A 138 -0.83 24.14 -4.53
CA PRO A 138 0.13 25.19 -4.21
C PRO A 138 0.34 26.10 -5.41
N ASN A 139 0.72 27.36 -5.14
CA ASN A 139 1.06 28.33 -6.16
C ASN A 139 2.43 27.97 -6.78
N LEU A 140 2.42 26.94 -7.63
CA LEU A 140 3.52 26.56 -8.51
C LEU A 140 3.40 27.34 -9.82
N SER A 141 4.45 27.33 -10.64
CA SER A 141 4.55 28.15 -11.87
C SER A 141 3.37 28.01 -12.84
N SER A 142 2.64 26.89 -12.79
CA SER A 142 1.37 26.70 -13.49
C SER A 142 0.45 25.74 -12.72
N PRO A 143 -0.86 25.71 -13.01
CA PRO A 143 -1.72 24.68 -12.44
C PRO A 143 -1.39 23.30 -13.02
N PRO A 144 -1.64 22.21 -12.28
CA PRO A 144 -1.36 20.86 -12.75
C PRO A 144 -2.33 20.40 -13.84
N PRO A 145 -1.93 19.45 -14.71
CA PRO A 145 -2.82 18.85 -15.69
C PRO A 145 -4.07 18.25 -15.03
N LEU A 146 -5.24 18.39 -15.67
CA LEU A 146 -6.50 17.90 -15.11
C LEU A 146 -6.45 16.41 -14.79
N SER A 147 -5.82 15.59 -15.65
CA SER A 147 -5.69 14.14 -15.42
C SER A 147 -4.88 13.80 -14.15
N LEU A 148 -3.93 14.65 -13.75
CA LEU A 148 -3.16 14.48 -12.51
C LEU A 148 -4.01 14.82 -11.28
N ILE A 149 -4.81 15.89 -11.38
CA ILE A 149 -5.76 16.28 -10.33
C ILE A 149 -6.82 15.20 -10.14
N SER A 150 -7.39 14.71 -11.24
CA SER A 150 -8.35 13.63 -11.25
C SER A 150 -7.76 12.37 -10.63
N LEU A 151 -6.53 11.98 -11.00
CA LEU A 151 -5.88 10.81 -10.40
C LEU A 151 -5.72 10.97 -8.89
N LYS A 152 -5.25 12.12 -8.40
CA LYS A 152 -5.12 12.40 -6.96
C LYS A 152 -6.45 12.17 -6.23
N ASN A 153 -7.51 12.82 -6.71
CA ASN A 153 -8.81 12.76 -6.06
C ASN A 153 -9.39 11.34 -6.10
N VAL A 154 -9.35 10.70 -7.26
CA VAL A 154 -9.86 9.34 -7.45
C VAL A 154 -9.07 8.34 -6.58
N ALA A 155 -7.74 8.48 -6.50
CA ALA A 155 -6.91 7.62 -5.67
C ALA A 155 -7.32 7.70 -4.19
N PHE A 156 -7.52 8.89 -3.65
CA PHE A 156 -7.92 9.06 -2.25
C PHE A 156 -9.39 8.70 -1.99
N SER A 157 -10.29 8.99 -2.92
CA SER A 157 -11.72 8.70 -2.76
C SER A 157 -12.06 7.22 -2.86
N LEU A 158 -11.36 6.46 -3.70
CA LEU A 158 -11.63 5.03 -3.90
C LEU A 158 -10.81 4.13 -2.97
N SER A 159 -9.77 4.65 -2.34
CA SER A 159 -9.02 3.86 -1.37
C SER A 159 -9.87 3.61 -0.13
N VAL A 160 -9.65 2.47 0.54
CA VAL A 160 -10.09 2.30 1.93
C VAL A 160 -9.68 3.53 2.74
N PRO A 161 -10.41 3.93 3.79
CA PRO A 161 -10.18 5.18 4.52
C PRO A 161 -8.87 5.20 5.34
N PHE A 162 -7.80 4.58 4.85
CA PHE A 162 -6.41 4.63 5.28
C PHE A 162 -5.99 5.99 5.85
N PHE A 163 -6.44 7.08 5.23
CA PHE A 163 -6.08 8.46 5.56
C PHE A 163 -6.87 9.08 6.72
N LYS A 164 -7.90 8.39 7.20
CA LYS A 164 -8.75 8.81 8.31
C LYS A 164 -8.75 7.70 9.38
N PRO A 165 -7.61 7.50 10.06
CA PRO A 165 -7.56 6.57 11.19
C PRO A 165 -8.46 7.04 12.32
N VAL A 166 -9.00 6.09 13.08
CA VAL A 166 -9.74 6.41 14.31
C VAL A 166 -8.84 7.25 15.22
N GLU A 167 -9.34 8.40 15.67
CA GLU A 167 -8.57 9.37 16.44
C GLU A 167 -8.72 9.14 17.95
N SER A 168 -9.83 8.53 18.36
CA SER A 168 -10.14 8.24 19.76
C SER A 168 -10.68 6.83 19.97
N LEU A 169 -10.58 6.33 21.21
CA LEU A 169 -11.17 5.05 21.59
C LEU A 169 -12.71 5.10 21.53
N LYS A 170 -13.30 6.28 21.79
CA LYS A 170 -14.74 6.52 21.65
C LYS A 170 -15.23 6.34 20.20
N GLU A 171 -14.49 6.89 19.24
CA GLU A 171 -14.76 6.68 17.82
C GLU A 171 -14.65 5.20 17.45
N LEU A 172 -13.59 4.51 17.92
CA LEU A 172 -13.43 3.08 17.69
C LEU A 172 -14.59 2.26 18.28
N ALA A 173 -14.99 2.55 19.52
CA ALA A 173 -16.07 1.86 20.24
C ALA A 173 -17.43 2.04 19.57
N THR A 174 -17.66 3.17 18.90
CA THR A 174 -18.89 3.42 18.14
C THR A 174 -19.09 2.40 17.01
N HIS A 175 -18.01 1.86 16.42
CA HIS A 175 -18.11 0.76 15.45
C HIS A 175 -18.65 -0.55 16.06
N PHE A 176 -18.69 -0.67 17.38
CA PHE A 176 -19.16 -1.84 18.11
C PHE A 176 -20.43 -1.57 18.92
N GLU A 177 -21.05 -0.39 18.75
CA GLU A 177 -22.21 0.05 19.53
C GLU A 177 -21.94 0.10 21.04
N ILE A 178 -20.69 0.40 21.41
CA ILE A 178 -20.23 0.53 22.79
C ILE A 178 -19.94 2.01 23.06
N ASP A 179 -20.41 2.50 24.21
CA ASP A 179 -20.07 3.84 24.69
C ASP A 179 -18.92 3.77 25.69
N THR A 180 -17.95 4.68 25.56
CA THR A 180 -16.79 4.78 26.43
C THR A 180 -16.21 6.18 26.37
N ASP A 181 -15.78 6.69 27.53
CA ASP A 181 -15.05 7.95 27.65
C ASP A 181 -13.55 7.72 27.95
N LYS A 182 -13.08 6.47 27.82
CA LYS A 182 -11.67 6.12 28.00
C LYS A 182 -10.83 6.61 26.81
N ASN A 183 -9.55 6.86 27.06
CA ASN A 183 -8.56 7.06 26.02
C ASN A 183 -7.98 5.72 25.56
N PHE A 184 -7.31 5.73 24.40
CA PHE A 184 -6.52 4.58 23.97
C PHE A 184 -5.48 4.21 25.03
N THR A 185 -5.27 2.91 25.20
CA THR A 185 -4.29 2.35 26.12
C THR A 185 -2.88 2.77 25.73
N ASP A 186 -2.19 3.48 26.63
CA ASP A 186 -0.77 3.77 26.50
C ASP A 186 0.06 2.68 27.18
N VAL A 187 0.58 1.76 26.37
CA VAL A 187 1.43 0.65 26.82
C VAL A 187 2.67 1.14 27.59
N CYS A 188 3.16 2.37 27.37
CA CYS A 188 4.28 2.93 28.15
C CYS A 188 3.93 3.28 29.59
N VAL A 189 2.68 3.70 29.83
CA VAL A 189 2.16 4.04 31.16
C VAL A 189 1.78 2.76 31.89
N GLU A 190 1.16 1.85 31.16
CA GLU A 190 0.57 0.62 31.68
C GLU A 190 1.60 -0.47 31.97
N LEU A 191 2.69 -0.55 31.19
CA LEU A 191 3.79 -1.49 31.43
C LEU A 191 5.06 -0.80 31.92
N ASP A 192 5.58 -1.28 33.05
CA ASP A 192 6.89 -0.89 33.53
C ASP A 192 8.00 -1.18 32.49
N SER A 193 9.15 -0.51 32.63
CA SER A 193 10.26 -0.65 31.67
C SER A 193 10.82 -2.08 31.56
N LYS A 194 10.64 -2.91 32.59
CA LYS A 194 11.07 -4.32 32.60
C LYS A 194 10.10 -5.22 31.85
N LYS A 195 8.82 -4.84 31.74
CA LYS A 195 7.80 -5.53 30.94
C LYS A 195 7.80 -5.11 29.47
N ARG A 196 8.36 -3.93 29.14
CA ARG A 196 8.53 -3.43 27.75
C ARG A 196 9.79 -3.89 27.03
N LEU A 197 10.39 -5.02 27.43
CA LEU A 197 11.63 -5.51 26.86
C LEU A 197 11.57 -5.63 25.32
N LYS A 198 12.45 -4.86 24.65
CA LYS A 198 12.65 -4.85 23.20
C LYS A 198 11.44 -4.41 22.36
N ILE A 199 10.48 -3.69 22.94
CA ILE A 199 9.37 -3.09 22.19
C ILE A 199 9.77 -1.69 21.71
N LYS A 200 9.73 -1.45 20.40
CA LYS A 200 9.99 -0.13 19.78
C LYS A 200 8.71 0.71 19.77
N ASP A 201 8.81 2.03 19.68
CA ASP A 201 7.68 2.98 19.72
C ASP A 201 6.54 2.64 18.75
N LYS A 202 6.86 2.31 17.49
CA LYS A 202 5.86 1.82 16.53
C LYS A 202 5.03 0.65 17.08
N LYS A 203 5.71 -0.31 17.71
CA LYS A 203 5.08 -1.53 18.22
C LYS A 203 4.30 -1.27 19.51
N ILE A 204 4.70 -0.28 20.31
CA ILE A 204 3.93 0.21 21.46
C ILE A 204 2.59 0.78 20.97
N HIS A 205 2.62 1.64 19.96
CA HIS A 205 1.43 2.21 19.32
C HIS A 205 0.49 1.13 18.75
N GLU A 206 1.02 0.15 18.01
CA GLU A 206 0.21 -0.95 17.47
C GLU A 206 -0.42 -1.80 18.57
N ILE A 207 0.36 -2.21 19.59
CA ILE A 207 -0.12 -3.08 20.66
C ILE A 207 -1.24 -2.42 21.47
N GLY A 208 -1.10 -1.15 21.86
CA GLY A 208 -2.13 -0.45 22.65
C GLY A 208 -3.46 -0.43 21.92
N ARG A 209 -3.44 -0.05 20.64
CA ARG A 209 -4.67 0.01 19.82
C ARG A 209 -5.27 -1.36 19.54
N ILE A 210 -4.45 -2.41 19.33
CA ILE A 210 -4.96 -3.76 19.12
C ILE A 210 -5.56 -4.32 20.42
N LEU A 211 -4.96 -4.03 21.58
CA LEU A 211 -5.52 -4.42 22.89
C LEU A 211 -6.92 -3.82 23.07
N ASP A 212 -7.07 -2.51 22.83
CA ASP A 212 -8.38 -1.86 22.94
C ASP A 212 -9.39 -2.41 21.95
N LEU A 213 -8.98 -2.61 20.69
CA LEU A 213 -9.82 -3.26 19.68
C LEU A 213 -10.25 -4.66 20.11
N THR A 214 -9.33 -5.47 20.65
CA THR A 214 -9.61 -6.84 21.09
C THR A 214 -10.61 -6.84 22.24
N THR A 215 -10.47 -5.93 23.20
CA THR A 215 -11.44 -5.74 24.29
C THR A 215 -12.84 -5.40 23.77
N LEU A 216 -12.94 -4.42 22.85
CA LEU A 216 -14.22 -4.03 22.25
C LEU A 216 -14.87 -5.16 21.45
N VAL A 217 -14.08 -5.95 20.73
CA VAL A 217 -14.59 -7.11 19.99
C VAL A 217 -15.13 -8.18 20.94
N ILE A 218 -14.43 -8.46 22.06
CA ILE A 218 -14.88 -9.41 23.08
C ILE A 218 -16.19 -8.92 23.74
N GLU A 219 -16.26 -7.64 24.09
CA GLU A 219 -17.49 -7.04 24.66
C GLU A 219 -18.66 -7.09 23.68
N SER A 220 -18.42 -6.76 22.41
CA SER A 220 -19.44 -6.80 21.36
C SER A 220 -19.92 -8.23 21.06
N ALA A 221 -19.00 -9.20 21.04
CA ALA A 221 -19.36 -10.62 20.91
C ALA A 221 -20.24 -11.08 22.08
N LYS A 222 -19.87 -10.73 23.31
CA LYS A 222 -20.65 -11.04 24.51
C LYS A 222 -22.07 -10.45 24.43
N ALA A 223 -22.22 -9.21 23.95
CA ALA A 223 -23.53 -8.58 23.75
C ALA A 223 -24.39 -9.34 22.72
N LYS A 224 -23.77 -10.00 21.75
CA LYS A 224 -24.41 -10.89 20.77
C LYS A 224 -24.62 -12.32 21.27
N LYS A 225 -24.35 -12.60 22.56
CA LYS A 225 -24.41 -13.93 23.18
C LYS A 225 -23.38 -14.93 22.61
N GLU A 226 -22.32 -14.42 22.01
CA GLU A 226 -21.16 -15.21 21.61
C GLU A 226 -20.07 -15.04 22.67
N GLU A 227 -19.73 -16.13 23.35
CA GLU A 227 -18.62 -16.13 24.30
C GLU A 227 -17.30 -16.24 23.55
N ILE A 228 -16.29 -15.52 24.03
CA ILE A 228 -14.91 -15.67 23.57
C ILE A 228 -14.09 -16.14 24.76
N ASP A 229 -13.50 -17.32 24.66
CA ASP A 229 -12.72 -17.96 25.72
C ASP A 229 -11.21 -17.81 25.48
N GLU A 230 -10.82 -17.71 24.21
CA GLU A 230 -9.44 -17.71 23.79
C GLU A 230 -9.14 -16.64 22.73
N VAL A 231 -7.93 -16.09 22.79
CA VAL A 231 -7.35 -15.26 21.74
C VAL A 231 -6.17 -16.00 21.10
N VAL A 232 -6.22 -16.20 19.78
CA VAL A 232 -5.19 -16.90 19.02
C VAL A 232 -4.52 -15.95 18.04
N ASP A 233 -3.26 -15.62 18.29
CA ASP A 233 -2.42 -14.76 17.43
C ASP A 233 -1.58 -15.62 16.49
N VAL A 234 -1.92 -15.57 15.20
CA VAL A 234 -1.29 -16.38 14.14
C VAL A 234 -0.27 -15.51 13.39
N GLY A 235 0.97 -16.01 13.28
CA GLY A 235 2.11 -15.23 12.80
C GLY A 235 2.61 -14.24 13.85
N ALA A 236 2.67 -14.66 15.12
CA ALA A 236 2.93 -13.79 16.26
C ALA A 236 4.36 -13.19 16.32
N GLY A 237 5.31 -13.76 15.58
CA GLY A 237 6.73 -13.44 15.63
C GLY A 237 7.30 -13.62 17.04
N LEU A 238 7.86 -12.55 17.63
CA LEU A 238 8.32 -12.56 19.03
C LEU A 238 7.19 -12.48 20.08
N GLY A 239 5.93 -12.41 19.64
CA GLY A 239 4.76 -12.50 20.50
C GLY A 239 4.61 -11.38 21.52
N HIS A 240 5.05 -10.16 21.19
CA HIS A 240 4.90 -9.00 22.08
C HIS A 240 3.44 -8.61 22.29
N LEU A 241 2.61 -8.62 21.23
CA LEU A 241 1.18 -8.36 21.35
C LEU A 241 0.53 -9.37 22.29
N SER A 242 0.65 -10.66 21.96
CA SER A 242 0.09 -11.75 22.76
C SER A 242 0.52 -11.71 24.22
N ARG A 243 1.78 -11.37 24.50
CA ARG A 243 2.27 -11.21 25.88
C ARG A 243 1.51 -10.10 26.62
N VAL A 244 1.24 -8.97 25.97
CA VAL A 244 0.42 -7.90 26.56
C VAL A 244 -1.03 -8.35 26.70
N LEU A 245 -1.62 -8.98 25.67
CA LEU A 245 -2.99 -9.49 25.75
C LEU A 245 -3.18 -10.43 26.95
N SER A 246 -2.24 -11.36 27.18
CA SER A 246 -2.26 -12.30 28.31
C SER A 246 -2.15 -11.65 29.69
N MET A 247 -1.65 -10.40 29.77
CA MET A 247 -1.56 -9.66 31.04
C MET A 247 -2.82 -8.84 31.32
N TYR A 248 -3.54 -8.41 30.27
CA TYR A 248 -4.66 -7.46 30.38
C TYR A 248 -6.01 -8.12 30.19
N LEU A 249 -6.07 -9.24 29.46
CA LEU A 249 -7.30 -9.96 29.21
C LEU A 249 -7.39 -11.15 30.16
N ASP A 250 -8.55 -11.32 30.78
CA ASP A 250 -8.92 -12.53 31.50
C ASP A 250 -9.40 -13.60 30.49
N LYS A 251 -8.48 -13.99 29.60
CA LYS A 251 -8.70 -14.93 28.49
C LYS A 251 -7.45 -15.75 28.26
N LYS A 252 -7.64 -17.00 27.82
CA LYS A 252 -6.53 -17.82 27.35
C LYS A 252 -5.91 -17.14 26.12
N VAL A 253 -4.59 -16.97 26.10
CA VAL A 253 -3.89 -16.43 24.93
C VAL A 253 -2.94 -17.46 24.38
N ARG A 254 -3.01 -17.70 23.07
CA ARG A 254 -2.19 -18.66 22.35
C ARG A 254 -1.55 -18.01 21.14
N THR A 255 -0.34 -18.43 20.81
CA THR A 255 0.37 -17.99 19.61
C THR A 255 0.73 -19.15 18.72
N ILE A 256 0.66 -18.93 17.40
CA ILE A 256 1.15 -19.84 16.38
C ILE A 256 2.22 -19.10 15.57
N GLU A 257 3.44 -19.63 15.53
CA GLU A 257 4.57 -19.05 14.80
C GLU A 257 5.37 -20.14 14.08
N GLY A 258 5.72 -19.89 12.82
CA GLY A 258 6.41 -20.86 11.97
C GLY A 258 7.92 -20.87 12.14
N ASP A 259 8.51 -19.79 12.65
CA ASP A 259 9.94 -19.73 12.98
C ASP A 259 10.20 -20.15 14.44
N GLU A 260 10.70 -21.38 14.60
CA GLU A 260 11.03 -21.96 15.91
C GLU A 260 12.03 -21.10 16.71
N GLN A 261 12.95 -20.39 16.05
CA GLN A 261 13.90 -19.52 16.73
C GLN A 261 13.19 -18.30 17.34
N LEU A 262 12.17 -17.77 16.67
CA LEU A 262 11.34 -16.70 17.23
C LEU A 262 10.54 -17.20 18.44
N VAL A 263 9.99 -18.41 18.39
CA VAL A 263 9.27 -19.05 19.50
C VAL A 263 10.18 -19.22 20.73
N HIS A 264 11.37 -19.81 20.55
CA HIS A 264 12.33 -20.00 21.64
C HIS A 264 12.74 -18.66 22.27
N ARG A 265 12.97 -17.63 21.43
CA ARG A 265 13.28 -16.28 21.91
C ARG A 265 12.10 -15.64 22.65
N ALA A 266 10.86 -15.89 22.21
CA ALA A 266 9.66 -15.40 22.88
C ALA A 266 9.52 -16.02 24.27
N LEU A 267 9.68 -17.33 24.41
CA LEU A 267 9.68 -18.05 25.70
C LEU A 267 10.74 -17.50 26.67
N THR A 268 11.94 -17.22 26.16
CA THR A 268 13.01 -16.60 26.96
C THR A 268 12.62 -15.21 27.49
N ILE A 269 11.86 -14.44 26.71
CA ILE A 269 11.34 -13.13 27.14
C ILE A 269 10.20 -13.34 28.14
N ASP A 270 9.29 -14.28 27.90
CA ASP A 270 8.16 -14.61 28.78
C ASP A 270 8.63 -14.99 30.18
N ALA A 271 9.66 -15.82 30.30
CA ALA A 271 10.26 -16.18 31.59
C ALA A 271 10.82 -14.96 32.35
N LYS A 272 11.46 -14.03 31.63
CA LYS A 272 12.03 -12.81 32.23
C LYS A 272 10.96 -11.83 32.68
N VAL A 273 9.88 -11.72 31.91
CA VAL A 273 8.79 -10.79 32.17
C VAL A 273 7.87 -11.31 33.26
N SER A 274 7.52 -12.60 33.22
CA SER A 274 6.60 -13.21 34.17
C SER A 274 7.20 -13.41 35.56
N LYS A 275 8.49 -13.77 35.64
CA LYS A 275 9.14 -14.25 36.86
C LYS A 275 8.38 -15.37 37.59
N GLY A 276 7.49 -16.08 36.89
CA GLY A 276 6.60 -17.09 37.47
C GLY A 276 5.39 -16.54 38.24
N GLU A 277 5.14 -15.23 38.21
CA GLU A 277 4.08 -14.56 38.97
C GLU A 277 2.82 -14.26 38.14
N MET A 278 2.85 -14.53 36.83
CA MET A 278 1.76 -14.23 35.90
C MET A 278 1.68 -15.27 34.79
N GLU A 279 0.46 -15.52 34.32
CA GLU A 279 0.19 -16.37 33.17
C GLU A 279 0.73 -15.72 31.89
N MET A 280 1.40 -16.53 31.06
CA MET A 280 1.97 -16.11 29.79
C MET A 280 1.28 -16.86 28.64
N PRO A 281 1.34 -16.33 27.40
CA PRO A 281 0.72 -16.98 26.26
C PRO A 281 1.26 -18.40 26.04
N ASP A 282 0.36 -19.30 25.66
CA ASP A 282 0.75 -20.59 25.11
C ASP A 282 1.47 -20.41 23.76
N ARG A 283 2.58 -21.11 23.56
CA ARG A 283 3.52 -20.91 22.44
C ARG A 283 3.57 -22.14 21.55
N ILE A 284 2.94 -22.07 20.39
CA ILE A 284 2.96 -23.15 19.40
C ILE A 284 3.95 -22.81 18.28
N SER A 285 4.94 -23.67 18.10
CA SER A 285 5.83 -23.68 16.95
C SER A 285 5.21 -24.53 15.84
N ALA A 286 4.59 -23.89 14.85
CA ALA A 286 3.96 -24.56 13.73
C ALA A 286 3.96 -23.67 12.47
N TYR A 287 4.41 -24.26 11.37
CA TYR A 287 4.35 -23.61 10.06
C TYR A 287 3.04 -23.98 9.36
N ILE A 288 2.10 -23.04 9.31
CA ILE A 288 0.76 -23.24 8.77
C ILE A 288 0.79 -23.18 7.23
N LYS A 289 0.42 -24.28 6.58
CA LYS A 289 0.33 -24.41 5.12
C LYS A 289 -1.10 -24.36 4.60
N SER A 290 -2.06 -24.81 5.40
CA SER A 290 -3.49 -24.81 5.05
C SER A 290 -4.36 -24.46 6.26
N GLU A 291 -5.63 -24.12 6.01
CA GLU A 291 -6.57 -23.76 7.06
C GLU A 291 -6.85 -24.90 8.06
N GLU A 292 -6.66 -26.17 7.68
CA GLU A 292 -6.87 -27.32 8.57
C GLU A 292 -5.76 -27.49 9.61
N GLU A 293 -4.57 -26.94 9.36
CA GLU A 293 -3.41 -27.05 10.25
C GLU A 293 -3.51 -26.11 11.47
N ILE A 294 -4.41 -25.12 11.42
CA ILE A 294 -4.71 -24.30 12.59
C ILE A 294 -5.55 -25.17 13.54
N GLN A 295 -4.90 -25.63 14.62
CA GLN A 295 -5.48 -26.51 15.62
C GLN A 295 -6.86 -26.04 16.12
N GLN A 296 -7.70 -26.99 16.55
CA GLN A 296 -9.02 -26.68 17.08
C GLN A 296 -8.95 -25.59 18.16
N THR A 297 -9.70 -24.54 17.91
CA THR A 297 -9.88 -23.42 18.82
C THR A 297 -11.14 -23.65 19.65
N GLN A 298 -11.19 -23.04 20.83
CA GLN A 298 -12.40 -23.01 21.65
C GLN A 298 -12.89 -21.57 21.72
N ASN A 299 -14.05 -21.30 21.09
CA ASN A 299 -14.68 -19.98 21.11
C ASN A 299 -13.67 -18.83 20.96
N ALA A 300 -12.91 -18.83 19.86
CA ALA A 300 -11.72 -18.01 19.73
C ALA A 300 -11.95 -16.72 18.96
N LEU A 301 -11.22 -15.70 19.37
CA LEU A 301 -10.87 -14.53 18.57
C LEU A 301 -9.54 -14.80 17.87
N LEU A 302 -9.54 -14.79 16.55
CA LEU A 302 -8.32 -14.94 15.75
C LEU A 302 -7.70 -13.56 15.48
N ILE A 303 -6.42 -13.41 15.76
CA ILE A 303 -5.63 -12.21 15.43
C ILE A 303 -4.57 -12.57 14.40
N GLY A 304 -4.45 -11.74 13.37
CA GLY A 304 -3.36 -11.84 12.39
C GLY A 304 -2.73 -10.48 12.10
N CYS A 305 -1.64 -10.14 12.80
CA CYS A 305 -0.94 -8.85 12.61
C CYS A 305 0.25 -8.93 11.65
N HIS A 306 0.93 -10.08 11.59
CA HIS A 306 2.11 -10.29 10.73
C HIS A 306 1.94 -11.51 9.82
N THR A 307 0.74 -11.64 9.26
CA THR A 307 0.34 -12.71 8.34
C THR A 307 0.94 -12.45 6.95
N CYS A 308 2.21 -12.83 6.80
CA CYS A 308 2.95 -12.59 5.57
C CYS A 308 2.43 -13.43 4.40
N GLY A 309 2.24 -12.81 3.23
CA GLY A 309 1.83 -13.52 2.01
C GLY A 309 0.51 -14.27 2.20
N ASP A 310 0.51 -15.55 1.84
CA ASP A 310 -0.70 -16.38 1.81
C ASP A 310 -1.15 -16.89 3.18
N LEU A 311 -0.41 -16.59 4.26
CA LEU A 311 -0.90 -16.85 5.62
C LEU A 311 -2.17 -16.02 5.94
N ALA A 312 -2.27 -14.81 5.37
CA ALA A 312 -3.44 -13.94 5.53
C ALA A 312 -4.73 -14.59 4.99
N PRO A 313 -4.81 -15.00 3.70
CA PRO A 313 -5.99 -15.70 3.19
C PRO A 313 -6.26 -17.04 3.89
N THR A 314 -5.21 -17.78 4.29
CA THR A 314 -5.39 -19.03 5.07
C THR A 314 -6.13 -18.81 6.39
N ILE A 315 -5.79 -17.77 7.16
CA ILE A 315 -6.50 -17.46 8.41
C ILE A 315 -7.93 -17.04 8.15
N ILE A 316 -8.20 -16.31 7.07
CA ILE A 316 -9.55 -15.88 6.69
C ILE A 316 -10.41 -17.09 6.29
N ARG A 317 -9.85 -18.05 5.53
CA ARG A 317 -10.52 -19.32 5.22
C ARG A 317 -10.77 -20.16 6.47
N HIS A 318 -9.78 -20.28 7.35
CA HIS A 318 -9.96 -20.96 8.63
C HIS A 318 -11.06 -20.31 9.46
N TYR A 319 -11.05 -18.97 9.58
CA TYR A 319 -12.12 -18.25 10.25
C TYR A 319 -13.47 -18.59 9.64
N LYS A 320 -13.62 -18.52 8.32
CA LYS A 320 -14.87 -18.85 7.63
C LYS A 320 -15.31 -20.29 7.93
N ASN A 321 -14.41 -21.27 7.85
CA ASN A 321 -14.73 -22.71 7.96
C ASN A 321 -14.88 -23.20 9.42
N ASN A 322 -14.32 -22.49 10.40
CA ASN A 322 -14.33 -22.91 11.81
C ASN A 322 -15.46 -22.22 12.59
N THR A 323 -16.42 -23.01 13.10
CA THR A 323 -17.53 -22.51 13.93
C THR A 323 -17.10 -22.09 15.34
N SER A 324 -15.98 -22.63 15.82
CA SER A 324 -15.38 -22.21 17.08
C SER A 324 -14.59 -20.91 16.96
N ALA A 325 -14.34 -20.40 15.75
CA ALA A 325 -13.76 -19.08 15.56
C ALA A 325 -14.89 -18.03 15.49
N LYS A 326 -15.08 -17.31 16.59
CA LYS A 326 -16.20 -16.39 16.82
C LYS A 326 -15.91 -14.99 16.30
N ALA A 327 -14.67 -14.56 16.37
CA ALA A 327 -14.25 -13.25 15.86
C ALA A 327 -12.92 -13.32 15.11
N LEU A 328 -12.72 -12.34 14.24
CA LEU A 328 -11.50 -12.14 13.46
C LEU A 328 -11.05 -10.69 13.57
N VAL A 329 -9.77 -10.48 13.83
CA VAL A 329 -9.07 -9.20 13.72
C VAL A 329 -7.82 -9.42 12.86
N HIS A 330 -7.81 -8.93 11.63
CA HIS A 330 -6.76 -9.23 10.67
C HIS A 330 -6.19 -7.96 10.02
N PHE A 331 -4.86 -7.87 9.89
CA PHE A 331 -4.15 -6.76 9.27
C PHE A 331 -3.37 -7.19 8.03
N GLY A 332 -3.17 -6.27 7.10
CA GLY A 332 -2.20 -6.46 6.02
C GLY A 332 -0.76 -6.48 6.54
N CYS A 333 0.10 -7.32 5.94
CA CYS A 333 1.52 -7.35 6.26
C CYS A 333 2.43 -7.28 5.01
N CYS A 334 2.73 -8.40 4.36
CA CYS A 334 3.72 -8.46 3.27
C CYS A 334 3.06 -8.92 1.98
N TYR A 335 2.39 -7.99 1.27
CA TYR A 335 1.66 -8.32 0.04
C TYR A 335 2.57 -8.90 -1.05
N HIS A 336 3.83 -8.45 -1.15
CA HIS A 336 4.79 -8.98 -2.13
C HIS A 336 5.11 -10.48 -1.97
N LYS A 337 4.73 -11.11 -0.85
CA LYS A 337 4.86 -12.55 -0.63
C LYS A 337 3.61 -13.36 -1.01
N MET A 338 2.54 -12.69 -1.44
CA MET A 338 1.32 -13.37 -1.87
C MET A 338 1.56 -14.22 -3.12
N ASN A 339 0.75 -15.26 -3.32
CA ASN A 339 0.85 -16.22 -4.42
C ASN A 339 2.28 -16.75 -4.58
N GLY A 340 2.93 -17.07 -3.46
CA GLY A 340 4.31 -17.56 -3.49
C GLY A 340 5.41 -16.50 -3.74
N GLY A 341 5.06 -15.26 -4.08
CA GLY A 341 5.99 -14.30 -4.68
C GLY A 341 6.76 -14.88 -5.88
N LEU A 342 6.16 -15.83 -6.61
CA LEU A 342 6.80 -16.60 -7.67
C LEU A 342 7.10 -15.75 -8.91
N ASP A 343 6.26 -14.75 -9.15
CA ASP A 343 6.32 -13.74 -10.21
C ASP A 343 7.31 -12.60 -9.90
N LYS A 344 8.13 -12.71 -8.85
CA LYS A 344 9.20 -11.77 -8.60
C LYS A 344 10.17 -11.77 -9.79
N PRO A 345 10.32 -10.65 -10.52
CA PRO A 345 11.29 -10.58 -11.59
C PRO A 345 12.71 -10.67 -11.00
N PHE A 346 13.60 -11.36 -11.72
CA PHE A 346 15.00 -11.55 -11.32
C PHE A 346 15.19 -12.29 -9.99
N ARG A 347 14.32 -13.28 -9.71
CA ARG A 347 14.37 -14.13 -8.50
C ARG A 347 15.75 -14.80 -8.36
N VAL A 348 16.55 -14.35 -7.41
CA VAL A 348 17.71 -15.13 -6.92
C VAL A 348 17.13 -16.29 -6.12
N GLU A 349 17.59 -17.53 -6.37
CA GLU A 349 17.16 -18.72 -5.64
C GLU A 349 17.12 -18.43 -4.13
N THR A 350 15.91 -18.39 -3.57
CA THR A 350 15.74 -18.33 -2.11
C THR A 350 16.02 -19.71 -1.55
N LYS A 351 16.70 -19.77 -0.38
CA LYS A 351 17.02 -21.03 0.31
C LYS A 351 15.80 -21.88 0.71
N GLU A 352 14.60 -21.34 0.56
CA GLU A 352 13.34 -22.00 0.88
C GLU A 352 12.54 -22.13 -0.42
N PRO A 353 12.14 -23.35 -0.83
CA PRO A 353 11.09 -23.54 -1.82
C PRO A 353 9.77 -23.11 -1.18
N PHE A 354 9.51 -21.81 -1.17
CA PHE A 354 8.21 -21.28 -0.74
C PHE A 354 7.16 -21.79 -1.74
N LYS A 355 6.34 -22.73 -1.29
CA LYS A 355 5.22 -23.27 -2.06
C LYS A 355 4.01 -22.38 -1.75
N PRO A 356 3.39 -21.72 -2.75
CA PRO A 356 2.16 -20.96 -2.52
C PRO A 356 1.11 -21.83 -1.83
N ALA A 357 0.24 -21.22 -1.02
CA ALA A 357 -1.08 -21.83 -0.83
C ALA A 357 -1.78 -21.84 -2.20
N GLU A 358 -2.53 -22.89 -2.53
CA GLU A 358 -3.19 -23.00 -3.84
C GLU A 358 -4.17 -21.83 -4.10
N ASP A 359 -4.64 -21.16 -3.05
CA ASP A 359 -5.62 -20.07 -3.08
C ASP A 359 -5.13 -18.82 -2.31
N GLY A 360 -4.17 -18.06 -2.86
CA GLY A 360 -3.71 -16.80 -2.26
C GLY A 360 -4.67 -15.63 -2.51
N PHE A 361 -4.32 -14.77 -3.48
CA PHE A 361 -5.22 -13.78 -4.06
C PHE A 361 -5.52 -14.13 -5.52
N PRO A 362 -6.78 -13.95 -5.97
CA PRO A 362 -7.92 -13.46 -5.19
C PRO A 362 -8.59 -14.55 -4.36
N LEU A 363 -9.20 -14.18 -3.23
CA LEU A 363 -10.13 -15.04 -2.50
C LEU A 363 -11.53 -15.02 -3.13
N ASN A 364 -12.00 -13.85 -3.55
CA ASN A 364 -13.32 -13.66 -4.12
C ASN A 364 -13.28 -13.70 -5.66
N LYS A 365 -14.20 -14.45 -6.27
CA LYS A 365 -14.25 -14.64 -7.74
C LYS A 365 -14.42 -13.35 -8.54
N LYS A 366 -14.97 -12.28 -7.94
CA LYS A 366 -15.08 -10.95 -8.56
C LYS A 366 -13.71 -10.40 -9.02
N TYR A 367 -12.64 -10.76 -8.32
CA TYR A 367 -11.29 -10.28 -8.60
C TYR A 367 -10.44 -11.27 -9.42
N SER A 368 -11.05 -12.34 -9.95
CA SER A 368 -10.36 -13.38 -10.76
C SER A 368 -9.57 -12.83 -11.95
N GLU A 369 -10.09 -11.79 -12.60
CA GLU A 369 -9.46 -11.11 -13.74
C GLU A 369 -8.50 -9.98 -13.32
N VAL A 370 -8.23 -9.81 -12.01
CA VAL A 370 -7.37 -8.75 -11.49
C VAL A 370 -5.97 -9.30 -11.21
N GLU A 371 -5.01 -8.85 -12.01
CA GLU A 371 -3.61 -9.20 -11.83
C GLU A 371 -2.83 -8.11 -11.09
N ILE A 372 -2.34 -8.43 -9.89
CA ILE A 372 -1.47 -7.55 -9.11
C ILE A 372 -0.05 -8.12 -9.13
N SER A 373 0.85 -7.47 -9.86
CA SER A 373 2.24 -7.92 -9.99
C SER A 373 2.97 -7.92 -8.64
N TYR A 374 4.08 -8.66 -8.55
CA TYR A 374 5.02 -8.55 -7.43
C TYR A 374 5.37 -7.09 -7.11
N MET A 375 5.61 -6.26 -8.14
CA MET A 375 6.01 -4.86 -7.98
C MET A 375 4.91 -3.98 -7.41
N ALA A 376 3.68 -4.16 -7.88
CA ALA A 376 2.52 -3.49 -7.32
C ALA A 376 2.27 -3.91 -5.86
N ARG A 377 2.40 -5.21 -5.55
CA ARG A 377 2.27 -5.71 -4.17
C ARG A 377 3.39 -5.22 -3.24
N GLU A 378 4.61 -5.08 -3.76
CA GLU A 378 5.72 -4.46 -3.02
C GLU A 378 5.45 -2.97 -2.80
N LEU A 379 4.95 -2.26 -3.82
CA LEU A 379 4.57 -0.86 -3.75
C LEU A 379 3.53 -0.60 -2.64
N ALA A 380 2.51 -1.46 -2.53
CA ALA A 380 1.50 -1.41 -1.47
C ALA A 380 2.06 -1.61 -0.05
N CYS A 381 3.30 -2.09 0.10
CA CYS A 381 3.95 -2.25 1.39
C CYS A 381 4.75 -1.01 1.84
N PHE A 382 4.93 0.00 0.98
CA PHE A 382 5.74 1.17 1.30
C PHE A 382 5.03 2.16 2.24
N SER A 383 5.83 2.83 3.07
CA SER A 383 5.35 3.93 3.91
C SER A 383 5.25 5.21 3.11
N TYR A 384 4.02 5.64 2.88
CA TYR A 384 3.70 6.96 2.35
C TYR A 384 4.21 8.08 3.29
N GLY A 385 3.94 7.99 4.60
CA GLY A 385 4.16 9.10 5.54
C GLY A 385 5.64 9.42 5.73
N GLN A 386 6.45 8.38 5.90
CA GLN A 386 7.91 8.54 6.03
C GLN A 386 8.55 9.16 4.81
N PHE A 387 7.95 8.97 3.63
CA PHE A 387 8.44 9.59 2.41
C PHE A 387 8.19 11.10 2.42
N VAL A 388 6.97 11.50 2.74
CA VAL A 388 6.55 12.92 2.82
C VAL A 388 7.26 13.67 3.94
N ASP A 389 7.42 13.04 5.11
CA ASP A 389 8.08 13.67 6.25
C ASP A 389 9.55 13.98 5.93
N LYS A 390 10.23 13.02 5.30
CA LYS A 390 11.65 13.17 4.98
C LYS A 390 11.90 14.10 3.80
N ILE A 391 10.90 14.33 2.94
CA ILE A 391 11.14 15.05 1.69
C ILE A 391 11.58 16.49 1.95
N GLY A 392 12.75 16.86 1.43
CA GLY A 392 13.37 18.18 1.64
C GLY A 392 14.18 18.31 2.93
N GLU A 393 14.38 17.25 3.73
CA GLU A 393 15.26 17.30 4.92
C GLU A 393 16.74 17.40 4.54
N ASN A 394 17.14 16.82 3.40
CA ASN A 394 18.51 16.80 2.91
C ASN A 394 18.54 17.17 1.41
N GLU A 395 19.48 18.02 0.99
CA GLU A 395 19.62 18.46 -0.42
C GLU A 395 19.81 17.28 -1.40
N ASN A 396 20.47 16.19 -0.97
CA ASN A 396 20.75 15.00 -1.79
C ASN A 396 19.85 13.81 -1.47
N GLN A 397 18.63 14.01 -0.97
CA GLN A 397 17.77 12.92 -0.49
C GLN A 397 17.50 11.82 -1.53
N PHE A 398 17.35 12.20 -2.80
CA PHE A 398 17.11 11.26 -3.91
C PHE A 398 18.36 10.85 -4.66
N TYR A 399 19.52 11.40 -4.28
CA TYR A 399 20.79 11.09 -4.93
C TYR A 399 21.04 9.59 -4.94
N VAL A 400 20.77 8.89 -3.84
CA VAL A 400 20.96 7.43 -3.75
C VAL A 400 20.05 6.68 -4.73
N ASN A 401 18.80 7.11 -4.89
CA ASN A 401 17.86 6.50 -5.83
C ASN A 401 18.24 6.80 -7.29
N GLY A 402 18.62 8.04 -7.59
CA GLY A 402 19.12 8.45 -8.90
C GLY A 402 20.40 7.72 -9.29
N SER A 403 21.38 7.67 -8.40
CA SER A 403 22.64 6.93 -8.57
C SER A 403 22.42 5.43 -8.72
N ARG A 404 21.46 4.85 -7.99
CA ARG A 404 21.07 3.44 -8.16
C ARG A 404 20.54 3.18 -9.57
N ALA A 405 19.65 4.02 -10.08
CA ALA A 405 19.11 3.87 -11.43
C ALA A 405 20.14 4.16 -12.52
N ALA A 406 21.01 5.15 -12.31
CA ALA A 406 22.10 5.47 -13.24
C ALA A 406 23.14 4.35 -13.29
N LEU A 407 23.44 3.70 -12.17
CA LEU A 407 24.31 2.51 -12.13
C LEU A 407 23.71 1.35 -12.94
N GLU A 408 22.41 1.11 -12.80
CA GLU A 408 21.71 0.08 -13.58
C GLU A 408 21.81 0.36 -15.09
N TYR A 409 21.54 1.61 -15.49
CA TYR A 409 21.66 2.05 -16.88
C TYR A 409 23.10 1.98 -17.41
N LEU A 410 24.09 2.34 -16.59
CA LEU A 410 25.50 2.20 -16.93
C LEU A 410 25.83 0.74 -17.26
N ILE A 411 25.45 -0.20 -16.40
CA ILE A 411 25.73 -1.62 -16.58
C ILE A 411 25.02 -2.15 -17.83
N VAL A 412 23.72 -1.88 -17.97
CA VAL A 412 22.86 -2.52 -18.98
C VAL A 412 22.96 -1.85 -20.35
N ASN A 413 22.86 -0.53 -20.40
CA ASN A 413 22.72 0.23 -21.65
C ASN A 413 24.05 0.77 -22.16
N ILE A 414 24.88 1.36 -21.29
CA ILE A 414 26.16 1.96 -21.69
C ILE A 414 27.22 0.87 -21.91
N LEU A 415 27.37 -0.05 -20.96
CA LEU A 415 28.40 -1.10 -20.98
C LEU A 415 27.91 -2.43 -21.56
N GLY A 416 26.64 -2.50 -21.96
CA GLY A 416 26.06 -3.64 -22.68
C GLY A 416 25.92 -4.94 -21.89
N LYS A 417 26.04 -4.91 -20.56
CA LYS A 417 25.93 -6.09 -19.68
C LYS A 417 24.47 -6.38 -19.31
N ARG A 418 23.64 -6.69 -20.31
CA ARG A 418 22.20 -6.93 -20.12
C ARG A 418 21.88 -8.06 -19.13
N ASP A 419 22.69 -9.12 -19.12
CA ASP A 419 22.53 -10.26 -18.21
C ASP A 419 22.86 -9.91 -16.75
N TRP A 420 23.43 -8.72 -16.49
CA TRP A 420 23.76 -8.24 -15.15
C TRP A 420 22.67 -7.34 -14.57
N ARG A 421 21.56 -7.14 -15.29
CA ARG A 421 20.42 -6.38 -14.80
C ARG A 421 19.91 -6.97 -13.47
N HIS A 422 19.60 -6.11 -12.50
CA HIS A 422 19.23 -6.45 -11.12
C HIS A 422 20.29 -7.24 -10.34
N SER A 423 21.57 -7.08 -10.70
CA SER A 423 22.67 -7.56 -9.88
C SER A 423 22.51 -7.11 -8.44
N LYS A 424 22.77 -8.02 -7.49
CA LYS A 424 22.48 -7.79 -6.08
C LYS A 424 23.32 -6.65 -5.50
N MET A 425 22.73 -5.48 -5.31
CA MET A 425 23.39 -4.34 -4.67
C MET A 425 23.03 -4.21 -3.19
N VAL A 426 23.92 -3.63 -2.38
CA VAL A 426 23.66 -3.40 -0.94
C VAL A 426 23.37 -1.94 -0.62
N GLY A 427 22.61 -1.69 0.45
CA GLY A 427 22.47 -0.34 1.00
C GLY A 427 23.82 0.22 1.45
N VAL A 428 24.08 1.49 1.11
CA VAL A 428 25.30 2.21 1.49
C VAL A 428 24.93 3.31 2.48
N LYS A 429 25.49 3.23 3.69
CA LYS A 429 25.31 4.26 4.72
C LYS A 429 25.92 5.58 4.22
N ASN A 430 25.18 6.68 4.38
CA ASN A 430 25.59 8.03 3.95
C ASN A 430 25.92 8.12 2.44
N GLY A 431 25.30 7.28 1.60
CA GLY A 431 25.56 7.30 0.15
C GLY A 431 25.23 8.62 -0.54
N HIS A 432 24.43 9.49 0.08
CA HIS A 432 24.11 10.83 -0.42
C HIS A 432 25.26 11.86 -0.28
N LEU A 433 26.33 11.50 0.43
CA LEU A 433 27.53 12.34 0.61
C LEU A 433 28.70 11.89 -0.29
N MET A 434 28.50 10.86 -1.11
CA MET A 434 29.54 10.27 -1.96
C MET A 434 29.39 10.75 -3.39
N ASP A 435 30.48 10.73 -4.16
CA ASP A 435 30.37 10.80 -5.61
C ASP A 435 29.79 9.49 -6.18
N PHE A 436 29.45 9.51 -7.46
CA PHE A 436 28.76 8.40 -8.11
C PHE A 436 29.61 7.13 -8.11
N TRP A 437 30.89 7.23 -8.43
CA TRP A 437 31.78 6.07 -8.58
C TRP A 437 32.10 5.46 -7.22
N GLU A 438 32.33 6.28 -6.20
CA GLU A 438 32.49 5.81 -4.82
C GLU A 438 31.23 5.07 -4.33
N TYR A 439 30.05 5.66 -4.56
CA TYR A 439 28.77 5.03 -4.22
C TYR A 439 28.58 3.70 -4.97
N ALA A 440 28.83 3.68 -6.28
CA ALA A 440 28.67 2.54 -7.17
C ALA A 440 29.57 1.36 -6.75
N SER A 441 30.83 1.63 -6.43
CA SER A 441 31.76 0.60 -5.96
C SER A 441 31.35 0.04 -4.59
N LYS A 442 30.95 0.90 -3.63
CA LYS A 442 30.52 0.44 -2.29
C LYS A 442 29.23 -0.37 -2.33
N THR A 443 28.30 -0.01 -3.20
CA THR A 443 27.03 -0.73 -3.31
C THR A 443 27.18 -2.06 -4.04
N ALA A 444 28.16 -2.18 -4.93
CA ALA A 444 28.53 -3.40 -5.62
C ALA A 444 29.47 -4.32 -4.83
N LYS A 445 29.70 -4.11 -3.52
CA LYS A 445 30.69 -4.84 -2.69
C LYS A 445 30.66 -6.38 -2.77
N HIS A 446 29.53 -6.96 -3.15
CA HIS A 446 29.36 -8.42 -3.29
C HIS A 446 29.38 -8.90 -4.75
N ASN A 447 29.71 -8.03 -5.70
CA ASN A 447 29.82 -8.32 -7.13
C ASN A 447 31.21 -7.83 -7.62
N PRO A 448 32.28 -8.62 -7.41
CA PRO A 448 33.64 -8.22 -7.80
C PRO A 448 33.77 -7.88 -9.28
N GLN A 449 33.03 -8.58 -10.15
CA GLN A 449 33.00 -8.33 -11.60
C GLN A 449 32.42 -6.95 -11.93
N VAL A 450 31.40 -6.49 -11.20
CA VAL A 450 30.85 -5.13 -11.35
C VAL A 450 31.87 -4.11 -10.89
N ILE A 451 32.54 -4.33 -9.75
CA ILE A 451 33.58 -3.40 -9.26
C ILE A 451 34.70 -3.24 -10.29
N GLN A 452 35.20 -4.35 -10.83
CA GLN A 452 36.22 -4.32 -11.88
C GLN A 452 35.74 -3.51 -13.09
N LEU A 453 34.52 -3.78 -13.57
CA LEU A 453 33.92 -3.05 -14.68
C LEU A 453 33.84 -1.54 -14.41
N LEU A 454 33.47 -1.14 -13.19
CA LEU A 454 33.42 0.27 -12.80
C LEU A 454 34.82 0.91 -12.81
N GLU A 455 35.81 0.24 -12.25
CA GLU A 455 37.20 0.73 -12.19
C GLU A 455 37.83 0.93 -13.58
N GLU A 456 37.52 0.03 -14.53
CA GLU A 456 37.98 0.12 -15.92
C GLU A 456 37.39 1.32 -16.68
N ASN A 457 36.19 1.76 -16.30
CA ASN A 457 35.43 2.77 -17.05
C ASN A 457 35.33 4.13 -16.34
N LYS A 458 35.74 4.25 -15.07
CA LYS A 458 35.54 5.48 -14.27
C LYS A 458 36.26 6.73 -14.80
N LEU A 459 37.31 6.55 -15.61
CA LEU A 459 38.09 7.65 -16.20
C LEU A 459 37.64 8.04 -17.62
N ASP A 460 36.63 7.36 -18.18
CA ASP A 460 36.12 7.66 -19.51
C ASP A 460 35.26 8.94 -19.49
N ASN A 461 35.63 9.92 -20.31
CA ASN A 461 34.98 11.23 -20.32
C ASN A 461 33.54 11.18 -20.85
N ASP A 462 33.26 10.35 -21.86
CA ASP A 462 31.94 10.26 -22.48
C ASP A 462 30.96 9.52 -21.56
N ILE A 463 31.43 8.49 -20.87
CA ILE A 463 30.66 7.80 -19.82
C ILE A 463 30.35 8.76 -18.67
N ASN A 464 31.36 9.48 -18.15
CA ASN A 464 31.14 10.46 -17.08
C ASN A 464 30.14 11.55 -17.49
N LYS A 465 30.20 12.03 -18.73
CA LYS A 465 29.24 13.00 -19.26
C LYS A 465 27.81 12.45 -19.25
N GLN A 466 27.60 11.22 -19.73
CA GLN A 466 26.29 10.57 -19.72
C GLN A 466 25.76 10.35 -18.30
N ILE A 467 26.59 9.86 -17.37
CA ILE A 467 26.21 9.67 -15.98
C ILE A 467 25.81 11.00 -15.33
N ASN A 468 26.59 12.06 -15.53
CA ASN A 468 26.27 13.38 -14.98
C ASN A 468 24.93 13.93 -15.51
N GLN A 469 24.60 13.66 -16.79
CA GLN A 469 23.29 14.02 -17.35
C GLN A 469 22.16 13.25 -16.67
N LEU A 470 22.31 11.93 -16.48
CA LEU A 470 21.33 11.10 -15.77
C LEU A 470 21.13 11.57 -14.33
N LEU A 471 22.22 11.85 -13.60
CA LEU A 471 22.16 12.34 -12.22
C LEU A 471 21.51 13.71 -12.13
N SER A 472 21.78 14.61 -13.09
CA SER A 472 21.17 15.94 -13.15
C SER A 472 19.65 15.85 -13.27
N VAL A 473 19.12 15.06 -14.22
CA VAL A 473 17.66 14.91 -14.37
C VAL A 473 17.03 14.10 -13.24
N SER A 474 17.80 13.20 -12.61
CA SER A 474 17.29 12.35 -11.52
C SER A 474 16.82 13.15 -10.30
N ARG A 475 17.37 14.35 -10.08
CA ARG A 475 17.04 15.18 -8.92
C ARG A 475 15.57 15.56 -8.86
N THR A 476 14.96 15.81 -10.03
CA THR A 476 13.53 16.17 -10.14
C THR A 476 12.69 14.97 -10.55
N GLN A 477 13.14 14.21 -11.56
CA GLN A 477 12.29 13.20 -12.19
C GLN A 477 12.04 11.96 -11.30
N VAL A 478 13.08 11.45 -10.62
CA VAL A 478 12.98 10.26 -9.77
C VAL A 478 12.03 10.47 -8.58
N PRO A 479 12.13 11.56 -7.78
CA PRO A 479 11.18 11.80 -6.69
C PRO A 479 9.75 11.98 -7.17
N VAL A 480 9.53 12.75 -8.25
CA VAL A 480 8.18 12.97 -8.81
C VAL A 480 7.59 11.64 -9.27
N PHE A 481 8.34 10.85 -10.03
CA PHE A 481 7.87 9.54 -10.50
C PHE A 481 7.58 8.59 -9.33
N TYR A 482 8.44 8.58 -8.31
CA TYR A 482 8.20 7.77 -7.11
C TYR A 482 6.96 8.21 -6.34
N ALA A 483 6.71 9.52 -6.22
CA ALA A 483 5.50 10.05 -5.59
C ALA A 483 4.23 9.65 -6.38
N LEU A 484 4.26 9.70 -7.71
CA LEU A 484 3.16 9.21 -8.54
C LEU A 484 2.88 7.72 -8.29
N ARG A 485 3.92 6.90 -8.12
CA ARG A 485 3.75 5.49 -7.72
C ARG A 485 3.12 5.36 -6.34
N LEU A 486 3.60 6.12 -5.36
CA LEU A 486 3.04 6.11 -4.00
C LEU A 486 1.58 6.57 -3.94
N LEU A 487 1.12 7.39 -4.89
CA LEU A 487 -0.29 7.73 -5.01
C LEU A 487 -1.16 6.53 -5.42
N ILE A 488 -0.61 5.57 -6.18
CA ILE A 488 -1.30 4.34 -6.59
C ILE A 488 -1.28 3.26 -5.50
N ALA A 489 -0.25 3.25 -4.64
CA ALA A 489 -0.06 2.23 -3.60
C ALA A 489 -1.32 1.90 -2.77
N PRO A 490 -2.10 2.89 -2.28
CA PRO A 490 -3.29 2.64 -1.46
C PRO A 490 -4.42 1.94 -2.22
N LEU A 491 -4.53 2.15 -3.54
CA LEU A 491 -5.52 1.48 -4.37
C LEU A 491 -5.24 -0.02 -4.48
N ILE A 492 -3.96 -0.40 -4.54
CA ILE A 492 -3.53 -1.80 -4.58
C ILE A 492 -3.89 -2.49 -3.26
N GLU A 493 -3.58 -1.88 -2.13
CA GLU A 493 -3.99 -2.40 -0.81
C GLU A 493 -5.51 -2.48 -0.69
N THR A 494 -6.24 -1.49 -1.23
CA THR A 494 -7.71 -1.47 -1.23
C THR A 494 -8.32 -2.66 -1.96
N VAL A 495 -7.82 -3.01 -3.15
CA VAL A 495 -8.30 -4.20 -3.87
C VAL A 495 -8.08 -5.47 -3.04
N ILE A 496 -6.91 -5.61 -2.42
CA ILE A 496 -6.59 -6.78 -1.59
C ILE A 496 -7.50 -6.85 -0.36
N LEU A 497 -7.83 -5.72 0.26
CA LEU A 497 -8.73 -5.68 1.42
C LEU A 497 -10.19 -5.92 1.03
N TYR A 498 -10.66 -5.37 -0.09
CA TYR A 498 -12.02 -5.62 -0.60
C TYR A 498 -12.20 -7.05 -1.08
N ASP A 499 -11.18 -7.67 -1.69
CA ASP A 499 -11.18 -9.10 -2.02
C ASP A 499 -11.51 -9.95 -0.78
N ARG A 500 -10.82 -9.70 0.32
CA ARG A 500 -11.04 -10.41 1.60
C ARG A 500 -12.40 -10.10 2.22
N GLN A 501 -12.82 -8.84 2.20
CA GLN A 501 -14.09 -8.42 2.77
C GLN A 501 -15.28 -9.02 2.00
N GLU A 502 -15.24 -8.96 0.67
CA GLU A 502 -16.28 -9.53 -0.20
C GLU A 502 -16.26 -11.06 -0.15
N TYR A 503 -15.10 -11.71 0.03
CA TYR A 503 -15.02 -13.15 0.32
C TYR A 503 -15.78 -13.54 1.61
N LEU A 504 -15.68 -12.76 2.69
CA LEU A 504 -16.48 -13.03 3.89
C LEU A 504 -17.97 -12.79 3.63
N LYS A 505 -18.30 -11.70 2.94
CA LYS A 505 -19.67 -11.31 2.64
C LYS A 505 -20.41 -12.30 1.74
N GLU A 506 -19.77 -12.84 0.69
CA GLU A 506 -20.38 -13.86 -0.18
C GLU A 506 -20.69 -15.17 0.58
N HIS A 507 -20.02 -15.40 1.72
CA HIS A 507 -20.27 -16.49 2.64
C HIS A 507 -21.22 -16.12 3.80
N GLY A 508 -21.92 -14.99 3.70
CA GLY A 508 -22.87 -14.54 4.72
C GLY A 508 -22.24 -13.98 6.01
N ILE A 509 -20.92 -13.74 6.01
CA ILE A 509 -20.19 -13.23 7.18
C ILE A 509 -20.01 -11.71 7.04
N THR A 510 -20.58 -10.97 7.99
CA THR A 510 -20.44 -9.50 8.02
C THR A 510 -19.06 -9.10 8.53
N SER A 511 -18.42 -8.14 7.88
CA SER A 511 -17.11 -7.63 8.28
C SER A 511 -16.94 -6.14 8.02
N LYS A 512 -16.03 -5.51 8.76
CA LYS A 512 -15.71 -4.08 8.70
C LYS A 512 -14.22 -3.90 8.40
N LEU A 513 -13.89 -2.86 7.64
CA LEU A 513 -12.52 -2.38 7.45
C LEU A 513 -12.35 -1.10 8.27
N ILE A 514 -11.52 -1.14 9.31
CA ILE A 514 -11.30 -0.01 10.23
C ILE A 514 -9.84 0.41 10.18
N PRO A 515 -9.53 1.64 9.73
CA PRO A 515 -8.19 2.21 9.81
C PRO A 515 -7.82 2.48 11.29
N LEU A 516 -7.11 1.53 11.90
CA LEU A 516 -6.82 1.51 13.33
C LEU A 516 -5.56 2.28 13.69
N PHE A 517 -4.50 2.24 12.88
CA PHE A 517 -3.22 2.88 13.24
C PHE A 517 -3.04 4.25 12.60
N ASN A 518 -2.26 5.12 13.26
CA ASN A 518 -1.70 6.29 12.60
C ASN A 518 -0.78 5.83 11.45
N PRO A 519 -1.08 6.19 10.19
CA PRO A 519 -0.33 5.71 9.02
C PRO A 519 1.13 6.20 8.95
N ASN A 520 1.48 7.29 9.65
CA ASN A 520 2.86 7.78 9.75
C ASN A 520 3.70 6.90 10.68
N ILE A 521 3.07 6.26 11.68
CA ILE A 521 3.71 5.34 12.62
C ILE A 521 3.67 3.89 12.09
N SER A 522 2.48 3.43 11.70
CA SER A 522 2.28 2.12 11.08
C SER A 522 1.51 2.24 9.76
N PRO A 523 2.23 2.15 8.62
CA PRO A 523 1.63 2.34 7.29
C PRO A 523 0.68 1.25 6.83
N ARG A 524 0.51 0.16 7.57
CA ARG A 524 -0.49 -0.88 7.27
C ARG A 524 -1.51 -0.83 8.38
N ASN A 525 -2.42 0.13 8.26
CA ASN A 525 -3.22 0.58 9.38
C ASN A 525 -4.63 0.00 9.43
N THR A 526 -5.09 -0.67 8.37
CA THR A 526 -6.48 -1.10 8.27
C THR A 526 -6.66 -2.52 8.80
N ALA A 527 -7.58 -2.67 9.75
CA ALA A 527 -8.02 -3.93 10.32
C ALA A 527 -9.29 -4.44 9.60
N LEU A 528 -9.26 -5.68 9.12
CA LEU A 528 -10.46 -6.44 8.77
C LEU A 528 -10.99 -7.11 10.02
N ILE A 529 -12.21 -6.73 10.42
CA ILE A 529 -12.83 -7.17 11.68
C ILE A 529 -14.15 -7.86 11.37
N SER A 530 -14.40 -9.00 12.02
CA SER A 530 -15.65 -9.73 11.92
C SER A 530 -16.01 -10.41 13.24
N ILE A 531 -17.31 -10.50 13.52
CA ILE A 531 -17.90 -11.20 14.67
C ILE A 531 -19.06 -12.01 14.10
N LYS A 532 -19.02 -13.33 14.25
CA LYS A 532 -20.05 -14.25 13.74
C LYS A 532 -21.34 -14.17 14.54
#